data_AF-A0A1V5CDM1-F1
#
_entry.id   AF-A0A1V5CDM1-F1
#
_cell.length_a   1.000
_cell.length_b   1.000
_cell.length_c   1.000
_cell.angle_alpha   90.00
_cell.angle_beta   90.00
_cell.angle_gamma   90.00
#
_symmetry.space_group_name_H-M   'P 1'
#
loop_
_entity.id
_entity.type
_entity.pdbx_description
1 polymer ?
#
loop_
_entity_poly.entity_id
_entity_poly.type
_entity_poly.pdbx_seq_one_letter_code
_entity_poly.pdbx_strand_id
1 'polypeptide(L)'
;MELKVSVSEALALIKEIENVPAKLFEYIGMSIQKEVGTFLSNLMGKELTDHIGREKYERKAGATDYRNGSYTRTFCIKGIGDVEIKVPRDRDGDFQSQVLPRAQRYDERITEDLAAMYLTGISMRTLSLLTKRLIGRSLSATEVSNAIDRHLEKP
;
A
#
# COMPACT_ATOMS: atom_id res chain seq x y z
N MET A 1 -19.07 -2.19 5.15
CA MET A 1 -18.42 -1.30 6.13
C MET A 1 -19.38 -0.16 6.39
N GLU A 2 -19.96 -0.05 7.58
CA GLU A 2 -20.85 1.06 7.93
C GLU A 2 -20.03 2.23 8.45
N LEU A 3 -20.10 3.36 7.76
CA LEU A 3 -19.60 4.64 8.26
C LEU A 3 -20.50 5.07 9.42
N LYS A 4 -20.10 4.73 10.64
CA LYS A 4 -20.71 5.25 11.87
C LYS A 4 -20.18 6.66 12.11
N VAL A 5 -20.68 7.62 11.33
CA VAL A 5 -20.43 9.05 11.55
C VAL A 5 -21.64 9.59 12.31
N SER A 6 -21.42 10.28 13.42
CA SER A 6 -22.51 10.95 14.12
C SER A 6 -23.08 12.07 13.26
N VAL A 7 -24.38 12.37 13.41
CA VAL A 7 -25.02 13.47 12.67
C VAL A 7 -24.29 14.80 12.91
N SER A 8 -23.77 15.01 14.11
CA SER A 8 -22.93 16.17 14.48
C SER A 8 -21.61 16.23 13.70
N GLU A 9 -20.91 15.11 13.57
CA GLU A 9 -19.64 15.06 12.80
C GLU A 9 -19.91 15.26 11.31
N ALA A 10 -20.98 14.67 10.77
CA ALA A 10 -21.37 14.87 9.38
C ALA A 10 -21.72 16.33 9.09
N LEU A 11 -22.48 17.00 9.96
CA LEU A 11 -22.82 18.41 9.82
C LEU A 11 -21.60 19.34 9.96
N ALA A 12 -20.65 18.99 10.82
CA ALA A 12 -19.39 19.73 10.95
C ALA A 12 -18.56 19.62 9.65
N LEU A 13 -18.44 18.40 9.11
CA LEU A 13 -17.79 18.15 7.82
C LEU A 13 -18.45 18.95 6.69
N ILE A 14 -19.78 18.91 6.60
CA ILE A 14 -20.54 19.65 5.56
C ILE A 14 -20.25 21.17 5.65
N LYS A 15 -20.28 21.75 6.85
CA LYS A 15 -19.95 23.17 7.04
C LYS A 15 -18.50 23.51 6.70
N GLU A 16 -17.55 22.62 6.96
CA GLU A 16 -16.15 22.82 6.55
C GLU A 16 -15.98 22.73 5.03
N ILE A 17 -16.71 21.84 4.36
CA ILE A 17 -16.70 21.65 2.90
C ILE A 17 -17.27 22.88 2.17
N GLU A 18 -18.33 23.50 2.70
CA GLU A 18 -18.90 24.74 2.15
C GLU A 18 -17.87 25.87 2.03
N ASN A 19 -16.87 25.87 2.93
CA ASN A 19 -15.82 26.89 2.96
C ASN A 19 -14.58 26.50 2.11
N VAL A 20 -14.23 25.21 2.00
CA VAL A 20 -13.10 24.73 1.19
C VAL A 20 -13.38 23.35 0.58
N PRO A 21 -13.99 23.27 -0.62
CA PRO A 21 -14.31 22.00 -1.27
C PRO A 21 -13.10 21.08 -1.51
N ALA A 22 -11.91 21.64 -1.65
CA ALA A 22 -10.67 20.87 -1.85
C ALA A 22 -10.31 19.97 -0.65
N LYS A 23 -10.64 20.39 0.59
CA LYS A 23 -10.36 19.60 1.79
C LYS A 23 -11.13 18.28 1.82
N LEU A 24 -12.32 18.23 1.21
CA LEU A 24 -13.07 16.98 1.07
C LEU A 24 -12.25 15.89 0.38
N PHE A 25 -11.60 16.24 -0.72
CA PHE A 25 -10.82 15.29 -1.50
C PHE A 25 -9.56 14.83 -0.75
N GLU A 26 -8.96 15.69 0.07
CA GLU A 26 -7.87 15.30 0.96
C GLU A 26 -8.33 14.27 2.02
N TYR A 27 -9.47 14.53 2.69
CA TYR A 27 -10.04 13.60 3.66
C TYR A 27 -10.42 12.26 3.03
N ILE A 28 -11.04 12.29 1.85
CA ILE A 28 -11.37 11.08 1.08
C ILE A 28 -10.09 10.31 0.77
N GLY A 29 -9.04 10.99 0.30
CA GLY A 29 -7.74 10.36 0.01
C GLY A 29 -7.16 9.63 1.22
N MET A 30 -7.13 10.27 2.39
CA MET A 30 -6.66 9.66 3.64
C MET A 30 -7.52 8.46 4.06
N SER A 31 -8.85 8.57 3.94
CA SER A 31 -9.76 7.47 4.26
C SER A 31 -9.55 6.28 3.33
N ILE A 32 -9.40 6.52 2.02
CA ILE A 32 -9.14 5.46 1.04
C ILE A 32 -7.81 4.76 1.35
N GLN A 33 -6.75 5.52 1.64
CA GLN A 33 -5.44 4.95 2.00
C GLN A 33 -5.54 3.98 3.19
N LYS A 34 -6.24 4.42 4.26
CA LYS A 34 -6.45 3.61 5.46
C LYS A 34 -7.25 2.33 5.17
N GLU A 35 -8.29 2.45 4.36
CA GLU A 35 -9.18 1.33 4.10
C GLU A 35 -8.55 0.29 3.16
N VAL A 36 -7.79 0.74 2.17
CA VAL A 36 -6.97 -0.12 1.32
C VAL A 36 -5.90 -0.83 2.16
N GLY A 37 -5.21 -0.11 3.05
CA GLY A 37 -4.23 -0.71 3.97
C GLY A 37 -4.84 -1.79 4.87
N THR A 38 -6.04 -1.53 5.41
CA THR A 38 -6.80 -2.47 6.23
C THR A 38 -7.26 -3.69 5.43
N PHE A 39 -7.78 -3.48 4.22
CA PHE A 39 -8.18 -4.53 3.31
C PHE A 39 -7.02 -5.48 2.98
N LEU A 40 -5.87 -4.93 2.55
CA LEU A 40 -4.68 -5.72 2.23
C LEU A 40 -4.15 -6.49 3.44
N SER A 41 -4.14 -5.86 4.62
CA SER A 41 -3.74 -6.51 5.87
C SER A 41 -4.64 -7.69 6.22
N ASN A 42 -5.95 -7.54 6.05
CA ASN A 42 -6.92 -8.60 6.31
C ASN A 42 -6.80 -9.74 5.29
N LEU A 43 -6.60 -9.40 4.01
CA LEU A 43 -6.43 -10.37 2.93
C LEU A 43 -5.19 -11.25 3.16
N MET A 44 -4.04 -10.64 3.47
CA MET A 44 -2.85 -11.40 3.84
C MET A 44 -3.03 -12.20 5.13
N GLY A 45 -3.83 -11.71 6.07
CA GLY A 45 -4.20 -12.48 7.27
C GLY A 45 -4.95 -13.77 6.92
N LYS A 46 -5.76 -13.74 5.86
CA LYS A 46 -6.41 -14.94 5.31
C LYS A 46 -5.43 -15.82 4.53
N GLU A 47 -4.52 -15.26 3.74
CA GLU A 47 -3.42 -16.05 3.14
C GLU A 47 -2.63 -16.83 4.19
N LEU A 48 -2.28 -16.19 5.32
CA LEU A 48 -1.56 -16.85 6.40
C LEU A 48 -2.41 -17.94 7.08
N THR A 49 -3.73 -17.74 7.12
CA THR A 49 -4.66 -18.73 7.65
C THR A 49 -4.68 -19.99 6.80
N ASP A 50 -4.71 -19.81 5.47
CA ASP A 50 -4.65 -20.90 4.51
C ASP A 50 -3.28 -21.59 4.53
N HIS A 51 -2.19 -20.81 4.65
CA HIS A 51 -0.82 -21.32 4.75
C HIS A 51 -0.59 -22.21 5.98
N ILE A 52 -1.03 -21.76 7.17
CA ILE A 52 -0.88 -22.52 8.42
C ILE A 52 -1.97 -23.60 8.56
N GLY A 53 -3.10 -23.46 7.85
CA GLY A 53 -4.23 -24.41 7.87
C GLY A 53 -5.03 -24.40 9.17
N ARG A 54 -5.11 -23.24 9.85
CA ARG A 54 -5.95 -23.01 11.04
C ARG A 54 -6.25 -21.53 11.29
N GLU A 55 -7.39 -21.24 11.88
CA GLU A 55 -7.83 -19.89 12.24
C GLU A 55 -7.07 -19.30 13.44
N LYS A 56 -7.26 -18.00 13.68
CA LYS A 56 -6.61 -17.30 14.80
C LYS A 56 -7.10 -17.89 16.13
N TYR A 57 -6.17 -18.27 16.99
CA TYR A 57 -6.40 -18.94 18.29
C TYR A 57 -6.99 -20.36 18.23
N GLU A 58 -7.14 -20.93 17.03
CA GLU A 58 -7.59 -22.32 16.90
C GLU A 58 -6.48 -23.29 17.38
N ARG A 59 -6.88 -24.24 18.24
CA ARG A 59 -6.02 -25.30 18.74
C ARG A 59 -6.17 -26.52 17.83
N LYS A 60 -5.08 -26.93 17.19
CA LYS A 60 -5.01 -28.14 16.37
C LYS A 60 -3.92 -29.05 16.94
N ALA A 61 -4.19 -30.35 17.02
CA ALA A 61 -3.20 -31.32 17.48
C ALA A 61 -2.16 -31.58 16.38
N GLY A 62 -0.86 -31.60 16.73
CA GLY A 62 0.25 -31.86 15.81
C GLY A 62 1.28 -30.72 15.70
N ALA A 63 2.36 -30.96 14.95
CA ALA A 63 3.34 -29.93 14.60
C ALA A 63 2.72 -28.97 13.57
N THR A 64 2.17 -27.86 14.05
CA THR A 64 1.60 -26.80 13.21
C THR A 64 2.32 -25.52 13.55
N ASP A 65 2.81 -24.81 12.53
CA ASP A 65 3.38 -23.47 12.65
C ASP A 65 2.39 -22.50 13.33
N TYR A 66 2.91 -21.39 13.87
CA TYR A 66 2.17 -20.41 14.68
C TYR A 66 2.28 -19.01 14.10
N ARG A 67 1.21 -18.21 14.24
CA ARG A 67 1.28 -16.78 13.92
C ARG A 67 2.23 -16.07 14.89
N ASN A 68 3.14 -15.25 14.36
CA ASN A 68 4.13 -14.47 15.10
C ASN A 68 3.94 -12.96 14.91
N GLY A 69 2.70 -12.52 15.11
CA GLY A 69 2.29 -11.14 14.95
C GLY A 69 2.36 -10.65 13.50
N SER A 70 2.68 -9.37 13.34
CA SER A 70 2.79 -8.70 12.04
C SER A 70 3.84 -7.59 12.13
N TYR A 71 4.42 -7.21 11.00
CA TYR A 71 5.22 -5.99 10.88
C TYR A 71 4.52 -4.96 9.99
N THR A 72 4.78 -3.68 10.25
CA THR A 72 4.24 -2.59 9.43
C THR A 72 5.13 -2.37 8.21
N ARG A 73 4.52 -2.27 7.04
CA ARG A 73 5.17 -1.95 5.76
C ARG A 73 4.37 -0.84 5.08
N THR A 74 5.06 0.20 4.64
CA THR A 74 4.48 1.21 3.75
C THR A 74 4.66 0.77 2.30
N PHE A 75 3.57 0.75 1.52
CA PHE A 75 3.59 0.41 0.11
C PHE A 75 2.86 1.49 -0.69
N CYS A 76 3.45 1.98 -1.78
CA CYS A 76 2.85 3.02 -2.59
C CYS A 76 2.02 2.41 -3.73
N ILE A 77 0.73 2.75 -3.80
CA ILE A 77 -0.18 2.25 -4.84
C ILE A 77 -0.50 3.39 -5.81
N LYS A 78 -0.43 3.10 -7.11
CA LYS A 78 -0.78 4.07 -8.16
C LYS A 78 -2.20 4.60 -7.95
N GLY A 79 -2.34 5.93 -7.92
CA GLY A 79 -3.63 6.61 -7.74
C GLY A 79 -4.13 6.71 -6.29
N ILE A 80 -3.50 6.05 -5.33
CA ILE A 80 -3.86 6.11 -3.90
C ILE A 80 -2.73 6.75 -3.08
N GLY A 81 -1.47 6.45 -3.40
CA GLY A 81 -0.30 6.89 -2.67
C GLY A 81 0.20 5.86 -1.66
N ASP A 82 0.96 6.32 -0.68
CA ASP A 82 1.49 5.46 0.39
C ASP A 82 0.34 4.94 1.27
N VAL A 83 0.28 3.61 1.44
CA VAL A 83 -0.62 2.93 2.37
C VAL A 83 0.20 2.18 3.42
N GLU A 84 -0.26 2.26 4.67
CA GLU A 84 0.30 1.45 5.76
C GLU A 84 -0.37 0.10 5.81
N ILE A 85 0.44 -0.96 5.81
CA ILE A 85 -0.03 -2.33 5.72
C ILE A 85 0.62 -3.15 6.83
N LYS A 86 -0.17 -3.98 7.50
CA LYS A 86 0.31 -4.96 8.48
C LYS A 86 0.51 -6.31 7.80
N VAL A 87 1.75 -6.62 7.49
CA VAL A 87 2.12 -7.90 6.88
C VAL A 87 2.22 -8.95 7.99
N PRO A 88 1.38 -10.00 7.98
CA PRO A 88 1.39 -11.00 9.03
C PRO A 88 2.62 -11.92 8.88
N ARG A 89 3.03 -12.54 9.98
CA ARG A 89 4.15 -13.47 10.01
C ARG A 89 3.77 -14.77 10.67
N ASP A 90 4.39 -15.83 10.21
CA ASP A 90 4.46 -17.12 10.86
C ASP A 90 5.70 -17.20 11.78
N ARG A 91 5.84 -18.31 12.51
CA ARG A 91 6.90 -18.51 13.50
C ARG A 91 8.11 -19.16 12.86
N ASP A 92 7.87 -20.04 11.90
CA ASP A 92 8.92 -20.76 11.19
C ASP A 92 9.58 -19.88 10.12
N GLY A 93 8.87 -18.88 9.59
CA GLY A 93 9.38 -17.85 8.68
C GLY A 93 9.25 -18.20 7.20
N ASP A 94 8.48 -19.23 6.89
CA ASP A 94 8.25 -19.78 5.56
C ASP A 94 7.11 -19.07 4.83
N PHE A 95 6.26 -18.31 5.55
CA PHE A 95 5.17 -17.57 4.93
C PHE A 95 5.68 -16.42 4.05
N GLN A 96 5.25 -16.44 2.78
CA GLN A 96 5.42 -15.33 1.85
C GLN A 96 4.07 -14.94 1.26
N SER A 97 3.68 -13.68 1.44
CA SER A 97 2.44 -13.15 0.87
C SER A 97 2.51 -13.14 -0.66
N GLN A 98 1.40 -13.55 -1.30
CA GLN A 98 1.22 -13.45 -2.74
C GLN A 98 0.58 -12.11 -3.13
N VAL A 99 -0.24 -11.52 -2.24
CA VAL A 99 -0.79 -10.16 -2.43
C VAL A 99 0.30 -9.11 -2.58
N LEU A 100 1.34 -9.18 -1.74
CA LEU A 100 2.38 -8.14 -1.66
C LEU A 100 3.75 -8.71 -2.02
N PRO A 101 4.29 -8.37 -3.21
CA PRO A 101 5.59 -8.86 -3.63
C PRO A 101 6.67 -8.57 -2.59
N ARG A 102 7.59 -9.52 -2.42
CA ARG A 102 8.72 -9.36 -1.49
C ARG A 102 9.62 -8.21 -1.96
N ALA A 103 10.11 -7.42 -1.00
CA ALA A 103 11.03 -6.28 -1.20
C ALA A 103 10.53 -5.08 -2.04
N GLN A 104 9.46 -5.20 -2.83
CA GLN A 104 8.92 -4.07 -3.62
C GLN A 104 8.26 -3.00 -2.74
N ARG A 105 8.52 -1.72 -2.99
CA ARG A 105 7.97 -0.63 -2.16
C ARG A 105 6.81 0.12 -2.81
N TYR A 106 6.56 -0.14 -4.07
CA TYR A 106 5.57 0.52 -4.88
C TYR A 106 5.06 -0.43 -5.95
N ASP A 107 3.85 -0.13 -6.41
CA ASP A 107 3.17 -0.78 -7.52
C ASP A 107 4.03 -0.79 -8.79
N GLU A 108 4.03 -1.91 -9.52
CA GLU A 108 4.76 -2.03 -10.77
C GLU A 108 4.30 -1.00 -11.82
N ARG A 109 3.01 -0.65 -11.81
CA ARG A 109 2.43 0.36 -12.72
C ARG A 109 3.01 1.77 -12.52
N ILE A 110 3.62 2.05 -11.36
CA ILE A 110 4.38 3.28 -11.13
C ILE A 110 5.71 3.22 -11.90
N THR A 111 6.34 2.05 -11.89
CA THR A 111 7.60 1.84 -12.59
C THR A 111 7.43 1.92 -14.10
N GLU A 112 6.34 1.35 -14.63
CA GLU A 112 5.93 1.47 -16.03
C GLU A 112 5.78 2.94 -16.46
N ASP A 113 5.08 3.76 -15.66
CA ASP A 113 4.91 5.18 -15.95
C ASP A 113 6.24 5.94 -15.94
N LEU A 114 7.11 5.65 -14.95
CA LEU A 114 8.43 6.27 -14.86
C LEU A 114 9.30 5.88 -16.07
N ALA A 115 9.25 4.63 -16.51
CA ALA A 115 9.97 4.15 -17.68
C ALA A 115 9.45 4.81 -18.95
N ALA A 116 8.12 4.88 -19.14
CA ALA A 116 7.52 5.57 -20.28
C ALA A 116 7.93 7.05 -20.33
N MET A 117 7.85 7.74 -19.19
CA MET A 117 8.28 9.14 -19.08
C MET A 117 9.77 9.33 -19.42
N TYR A 118 10.63 8.43 -18.92
CA TYR A 118 12.05 8.46 -19.25
C TYR A 118 12.31 8.26 -20.74
N LEU A 119 11.65 7.28 -21.37
CA LEU A 119 11.74 7.00 -22.79
C LEU A 119 11.25 8.18 -23.66
N THR A 120 10.31 8.98 -23.16
CA THR A 120 9.89 10.24 -23.83
C THR A 120 10.87 11.41 -23.64
N GLY A 121 12.00 11.20 -22.96
CA GLY A 121 13.07 12.19 -22.80
C GLY A 121 13.03 12.98 -21.49
N ILE A 122 12.19 12.60 -20.51
CA ILE A 122 12.18 13.24 -19.19
C ILE A 122 13.38 12.73 -18.38
N SER A 123 14.25 13.64 -17.93
CA SER A 123 15.45 13.25 -17.17
C SER A 123 15.10 12.61 -15.81
N MET A 124 15.96 11.71 -15.31
CA MET A 124 15.80 11.09 -13.98
C MET A 124 15.66 12.12 -12.85
N ARG A 125 16.39 13.24 -12.94
CA ARG A 125 16.29 14.34 -11.97
C ARG A 125 14.91 14.99 -12.01
N THR A 126 14.40 15.26 -13.21
CA THR A 126 13.04 15.81 -13.39
C THR A 126 11.99 14.82 -12.88
N LEU A 127 12.13 13.53 -13.17
CA LEU A 127 11.22 12.50 -12.67
C LEU A 127 11.21 12.46 -11.14
N SER A 128 12.38 12.47 -10.50
CA SER A 128 12.53 12.53 -9.04
C SER A 128 11.78 13.72 -8.43
N LEU A 129 11.83 14.90 -9.07
CA LEU A 129 11.08 16.09 -8.63
C LEU A 129 9.56 15.93 -8.78
N LEU A 130 9.11 15.16 -9.79
CA LEU A 130 7.69 14.97 -10.09
C LEU A 130 7.04 13.87 -9.24
N THR A 131 7.79 12.89 -8.72
CA THR A 131 7.19 11.71 -8.07
C THR A 131 6.29 12.08 -6.89
N LYS A 132 6.68 13.05 -6.05
CA LYS A 132 5.84 13.45 -4.91
C LYS A 132 4.45 13.92 -5.36
N ARG A 133 4.38 14.62 -6.49
CA ARG A 133 3.14 15.14 -7.07
C ARG A 133 2.35 14.06 -7.80
N LEU A 134 3.03 13.15 -8.51
CA LEU A 134 2.39 12.13 -9.34
C LEU A 134 1.87 10.93 -8.54
N ILE A 135 2.65 10.50 -7.53
CA ILE A 135 2.36 9.26 -6.78
C ILE A 135 2.26 9.48 -5.26
N GLY A 136 2.35 10.73 -4.79
CA GLY A 136 2.28 11.04 -3.36
C GLY A 136 3.54 10.69 -2.56
N ARG A 137 4.59 10.16 -3.20
CA ARG A 137 5.85 9.71 -2.59
C ARG A 137 7.07 10.30 -3.29
N SER A 138 8.02 10.81 -2.50
CA SER A 138 9.30 11.29 -3.03
C SER A 138 10.24 10.12 -3.30
N LEU A 139 10.72 9.98 -4.53
CA LEU A 139 11.74 9.02 -4.93
C LEU A 139 13.00 9.78 -5.32
N SER A 140 14.16 9.30 -4.87
CA SER A 140 15.44 9.86 -5.32
C SER A 140 15.71 9.53 -6.79
N ALA A 141 16.55 10.31 -7.47
CA ALA A 141 16.94 10.01 -8.85
C ALA A 141 17.56 8.60 -9.00
N THR A 142 18.32 8.14 -7.99
CA THR A 142 18.86 6.78 -7.94
C THR A 142 17.75 5.73 -7.79
N GLU A 143 16.75 5.98 -6.95
CA GLU A 143 15.61 5.08 -6.79
C GLU A 143 14.75 4.99 -8.05
N VAL A 144 14.57 6.13 -8.75
CA VAL A 144 13.90 6.18 -10.06
C VAL A 144 14.68 5.38 -11.11
N SER A 145 16.01 5.56 -11.19
CA SER A 145 16.86 4.77 -12.11
C SER A 145 16.71 3.29 -11.83
N ASN A 146 16.94 2.86 -10.58
CA ASN A 146 16.84 1.46 -10.18
C ASN A 146 15.45 0.85 -10.44
N ALA A 147 14.39 1.65 -10.35
CA ALA A 147 13.04 1.22 -10.69
C ALA A 147 12.95 0.92 -12.20
N ILE A 148 13.35 1.89 -13.02
CA ILE A 148 13.29 1.81 -14.48
C ILE A 148 14.18 0.66 -14.98
N ASP A 149 15.42 0.56 -14.51
CA ASP A 149 16.37 -0.49 -14.89
C ASP A 149 15.76 -1.88 -14.60
N ARG A 150 15.18 -2.08 -13.41
CA ARG A 150 14.51 -3.33 -13.06
C ARG A 150 13.34 -3.67 -14.00
N HIS A 151 12.62 -2.68 -14.52
CA HIS A 151 11.51 -2.92 -15.43
C HIS A 151 11.99 -3.22 -16.85
N LEU A 152 13.04 -2.52 -17.32
CA LEU A 152 13.63 -2.73 -18.65
C LEU A 152 14.41 -4.05 -18.76
N GLU A 153 14.94 -4.56 -17.65
CA GLU A 153 15.65 -5.85 -17.57
C GLU A 153 14.74 -7.07 -17.45
N LYS A 154 13.41 -6.89 -17.38
CA LYS A 154 12.48 -8.02 -17.39
C LYS A 154 12.47 -8.67 -18.78
N PRO A 155 12.64 -10.01 -18.88
CA PRO A 155 12.64 -10.73 -20.15
C PRO A 155 11.26 -10.72 -20.83
#